data_AF-A0A524Q2A3-F1
#
_entry.id   AF-A0A524Q2A3-F1
#
_cell.length_a   1.000
_cell.length_b   1.000
_cell.length_c   1.000
_cell.angle_alpha   90.00
_cell.angle_beta   90.00
_cell.angle_gamma   90.00
#
_symmetry.space_group_name_H-M   'P 1'
#
loop_
_entity.id
_entity.type
_entity.pdbx_description
1 polymer ?
#
loop_
_entity_poly.entity_id
_entity_poly.type
_entity_poly.pdbx_seq_one_letter_code
_entity_poly.pdbx_strand_id
1 'polypeptide(L)'
;MKSEEFIDIIDFLRNCDLAYAFKKKRLRYIQLATVSREIKNLRDGFFWIWNREGGRYRLKDPWISRKSIDILAGLFGKVDEAAALLDIDLAIVDLDRKRFRQFLDARVSSGRGRRHLYDLYCGEGESMRTLATLRVPYLQRYIPTMSKFDIDDVNSLLLDEADLESLMHIASRFHDIEMNLSRDMDIYPQFMRDFRRMYREGATVDIVGYGEISTVMRLSRKGWIGNAVDVVSDDSQWIWKKMPPFPSIEEVLRYEESYKDYRTILVTEIGIDVPEQEIRHFRHGSYYVVYAGQKRMDEGNICNKVIHHLDEENACQLLKLVLDRLQRVHKFNEGPGGVRVGFDAQLSNWVFSPAEKTMDRVGPEDSLTYIDTSSPLIRINGMEQINTEIFIKSAASFLRPLIRIFFLKDVVDRYYDIRRVVIDVIANMHKEQCVGLIDRFIETANDFFVTTGIDMKPITRGEIDGYYSSDAFIWKFYQSARIIDRFITEKLLRKKYIFRIPGPIAR
;
A
#
# COMPACT_ATOMS: atom_id res chain seq x y z
N MET A 1 -6.20 7.72 -13.00
CA MET A 1 -6.97 8.87 -13.53
C MET A 1 -7.90 9.54 -12.52
N LYS A 2 -8.62 8.86 -11.61
CA LYS A 2 -9.50 9.56 -10.62
C LYS A 2 -8.80 10.18 -9.40
N SER A 3 -7.48 10.06 -9.24
CA SER A 3 -6.76 10.61 -8.08
C SER A 3 -6.40 12.09 -8.24
N GLU A 4 -6.36 12.62 -9.47
CA GLU A 4 -5.95 14.00 -9.75
C GLU A 4 -7.10 15.02 -9.67
N GLU A 5 -8.36 14.57 -9.62
CA GLU A 5 -9.56 15.41 -9.74
C GLU A 5 -9.70 16.48 -8.64
N PHE A 6 -9.05 16.30 -7.49
CA PHE A 6 -9.14 17.20 -6.33
C PHE A 6 -7.77 17.45 -5.66
N ILE A 7 -6.68 17.40 -6.43
CA ILE A 7 -5.33 17.56 -5.88
C ILE A 7 -5.15 18.91 -5.18
N ASP A 8 -5.78 19.95 -5.71
CA ASP A 8 -5.81 21.31 -5.16
C ASP A 8 -6.44 21.37 -3.76
N ILE A 9 -7.54 20.66 -3.52
CA ILE A 9 -8.20 20.61 -2.20
C ILE A 9 -7.35 19.80 -1.21
N ILE A 10 -6.69 18.75 -1.69
CA ILE A 10 -5.80 17.92 -0.86
C ILE A 10 -4.59 18.74 -0.41
N ASP A 11 -3.95 19.48 -1.33
CA ASP A 11 -2.81 20.34 -1.02
C ASP A 11 -3.22 21.54 -0.15
N PHE A 12 -4.42 22.08 -0.35
CA PHE A 12 -5.00 23.06 0.57
C PHE A 12 -5.12 22.50 2.01
N LEU A 13 -5.70 21.32 2.19
CA LEU A 13 -5.85 20.70 3.51
C LEU A 13 -4.48 20.37 4.15
N ARG A 14 -3.46 20.05 3.36
CA ARG A 14 -2.06 19.90 3.80
C ARG A 14 -1.52 21.18 4.41
N ASN A 15 -1.68 22.27 3.68
CA ASN A 15 -1.17 23.57 4.10
C ASN A 15 -1.91 24.07 5.35
N CYS A 16 -3.17 23.67 5.56
CA CYS A 16 -3.88 23.90 6.81
C CYS A 16 -3.15 23.26 8.01
N ASP A 17 -2.70 22.00 7.94
CA ASP A 17 -2.06 21.35 9.11
C ASP A 17 -0.84 22.14 9.60
N LEU A 18 -0.01 22.63 8.67
CA LEU A 18 1.15 23.47 8.99
C LEU A 18 0.73 24.82 9.57
N ALA A 19 -0.20 25.52 8.92
CA ALA A 19 -0.61 26.84 9.36
C ALA A 19 -1.32 26.81 10.73
N TYR A 20 -2.09 25.76 11.04
CA TYR A 20 -2.71 25.59 12.35
C TYR A 20 -1.67 25.28 13.46
N ALA A 21 -0.48 24.76 13.13
CA ALA A 21 0.63 24.71 14.07
C ALA A 21 1.14 26.12 14.43
N PHE A 22 1.23 27.02 13.45
CA PHE A 22 1.56 28.43 13.70
C PHE A 22 0.45 29.17 14.47
N LYS A 23 -0.83 28.92 14.16
CA LYS A 23 -1.96 29.46 14.94
C LYS A 23 -1.91 29.03 16.40
N LYS A 24 -1.63 27.76 16.65
CA LYS A 24 -1.47 27.22 18.01
C LYS A 24 -0.31 27.89 18.76
N LYS A 25 0.83 28.05 18.10
CA LYS A 25 1.99 28.77 18.64
C LYS A 25 1.61 30.21 18.99
N ARG A 26 0.95 30.93 18.08
CA ARG A 26 0.49 32.32 18.27
C ARG A 26 -0.50 32.44 19.43
N LEU A 27 -1.48 31.55 19.52
CA LEU A 27 -2.46 31.55 20.61
C LEU A 27 -1.78 31.40 21.98
N ARG A 28 -0.76 30.54 22.08
CA ARG A 28 0.03 30.39 23.32
C ARG A 28 0.72 31.71 23.71
N TYR A 29 1.29 32.44 22.76
CA TYR A 29 1.92 33.72 23.03
C TYR A 29 0.92 34.82 23.39
N ILE A 30 -0.26 34.83 22.76
CA ILE A 30 -1.39 35.70 23.15
C ILE A 30 -1.76 35.45 24.61
N GLN A 31 -1.95 34.20 25.01
CA GLN A 31 -2.28 33.84 26.39
C GLN A 31 -1.18 34.25 27.38
N LEU A 32 0.09 34.07 27.01
CA LEU A 32 1.24 34.52 27.81
C LEU A 32 1.27 36.05 27.96
N ALA A 33 0.97 36.79 26.90
CA ALA A 33 0.85 38.25 26.92
C ALA A 33 -0.28 38.70 27.86
N THR A 34 -1.42 37.99 27.89
CA THR A 34 -2.56 38.28 28.78
C THR A 34 -2.25 38.10 30.27
N VAL A 35 -1.20 37.37 30.64
CA VAL A 35 -0.82 37.16 32.05
C VAL A 35 0.48 37.87 32.45
N SER A 36 1.31 38.28 31.49
CA SER A 36 2.55 39.00 31.78
C SER A 36 2.29 40.43 32.26
N ARG A 37 2.72 40.73 33.50
CA ARG A 37 2.59 42.08 34.09
C ARG A 37 3.39 43.13 33.29
N GLU A 38 4.57 42.76 32.82
CA GLU A 38 5.40 43.65 31.98
C GLU A 38 4.69 43.97 30.65
N ILE A 39 4.12 42.97 29.98
CA ILE A 39 3.39 43.19 28.72
C ILE A 39 2.12 44.01 28.95
N LYS A 40 1.40 43.79 30.05
CA LYS A 40 0.27 44.64 30.46
C LYS A 40 0.68 46.07 30.68
N ASN A 41 1.79 46.30 31.38
CA ASN A 41 2.31 47.65 31.61
C ASN A 41 2.73 48.32 30.28
N LEU A 42 3.31 47.58 29.33
CA LEU A 42 3.63 48.10 28.00
C LEU A 42 2.36 48.47 27.21
N ARG A 43 1.29 47.67 27.32
CA ARG A 43 -0.01 47.93 26.70
C ARG A 43 -0.69 49.15 27.33
N ASP A 44 -0.78 49.19 28.65
CA ASP A 44 -1.51 50.21 29.40
C ASP A 44 -0.74 51.55 29.45
N GLY A 45 0.59 51.49 29.34
CA GLY A 45 1.51 52.62 29.26
C GLY A 45 2.01 52.94 27.85
N PHE A 46 1.36 52.44 26.79
CA PHE A 46 1.88 52.46 25.41
C PHE A 46 2.44 53.82 24.97
N PHE A 47 1.74 54.93 25.18
CA PHE A 47 2.23 56.27 24.79
C PHE A 47 3.38 56.80 25.65
N TRP A 48 3.49 56.34 26.89
CA TRP A 48 4.51 56.81 27.83
C TRP A 48 5.88 56.19 27.56
N ILE A 49 5.90 55.02 26.91
CA ILE A 49 7.11 54.22 26.64
C ILE A 49 7.74 54.48 25.26
N TRP A 50 7.16 55.32 24.38
CA TRP A 50 7.76 55.68 23.08
C TRP A 50 8.26 57.12 23.03
N ASN A 51 9.53 57.34 22.67
CA ASN A 51 10.12 58.63 22.34
C ASN A 51 9.98 58.90 20.85
N ARG A 52 9.57 60.13 20.49
CA ARG A 52 9.53 60.58 19.10
C ARG A 52 10.86 61.27 18.78
N GLU A 53 11.62 60.70 17.85
CA GLU A 53 12.89 61.24 17.36
C GLU A 53 12.85 61.26 15.82
N GLY A 54 12.95 62.45 15.20
CA GLY A 54 13.02 62.57 13.74
C GLY A 54 11.82 62.02 12.96
N GLY A 55 10.61 62.06 13.54
CA GLY A 55 9.40 61.50 12.93
C GLY A 55 9.23 59.98 13.08
N ARG A 56 10.17 59.32 13.77
CA ARG A 56 10.08 57.90 14.14
C ARG A 56 9.93 57.75 15.65
N TYR A 57 9.46 56.58 16.05
CA TYR A 57 9.26 56.23 17.45
C TYR A 57 10.25 55.14 17.86
N ARG A 58 10.93 55.38 18.98
CA ARG A 58 11.86 54.45 19.65
C ARG A 58 11.41 54.22 21.08
N LEU A 59 11.62 53.02 21.60
CA LEU A 59 11.30 52.69 22.99
C LEU A 59 12.19 53.50 23.97
N LYS A 60 11.59 54.18 24.96
CA LYS A 60 12.29 55.13 25.86
C LYS A 60 13.27 54.48 26.83
N ASP A 61 12.93 53.32 27.37
CA ASP A 61 13.75 52.60 28.32
C ASP A 61 13.42 51.09 28.28
N PRO A 62 14.28 50.26 27.68
CA PRO A 62 14.00 48.86 27.41
C PRO A 62 14.38 47.96 28.59
N TRP A 63 13.94 48.26 29.81
CA TRP A 63 13.95 47.25 30.90
C TRP A 63 12.87 46.18 30.66
N ILE A 64 12.71 45.72 29.42
CA ILE A 64 11.87 44.61 29.05
C ILE A 64 12.69 43.34 29.30
N SER A 65 12.19 42.45 30.16
CA SER A 65 12.87 41.18 30.39
C SER A 65 12.99 40.39 29.08
N ARG A 66 14.02 39.54 28.97
CA ARG A 66 14.17 38.66 27.80
C ARG A 66 12.91 37.83 27.53
N LYS A 67 12.22 37.41 28.60
CA LYS A 67 10.94 36.70 28.53
C LYS A 67 9.84 37.53 27.87
N SER A 68 9.73 38.82 28.18
CA SER A 68 8.75 39.71 27.55
C SER A 68 9.10 40.01 26.09
N ILE A 69 10.39 40.11 25.76
CA ILE A 69 10.86 40.17 24.36
C ILE A 69 10.44 38.90 23.60
N ASP A 70 10.67 37.73 24.16
CA ASP A 70 10.28 36.45 23.54
C ASP A 70 8.75 36.35 23.38
N ILE A 71 7.98 36.91 24.31
CA ILE A 71 6.50 36.98 24.20
C ILE A 71 6.07 37.89 23.05
N LEU A 72 6.67 39.08 22.91
CA LEU A 72 6.36 40.01 21.83
C LEU A 72 6.78 39.43 20.47
N ALA A 73 7.98 38.87 20.39
CA ALA A 73 8.49 38.19 19.20
C ALA A 73 7.60 37.00 18.81
N GLY A 74 7.07 36.23 19.77
CA GLY A 74 6.11 35.17 19.50
C GLY A 74 4.70 35.66 19.12
N LEU A 75 4.26 36.76 19.72
CA LEU A 75 2.95 37.39 19.47
C LEU A 75 2.85 37.93 18.05
N PHE A 76 3.93 38.52 17.52
CA PHE A 76 4.00 39.07 16.15
C PHE A 76 4.63 38.11 15.15
N GLY A 77 5.53 37.24 15.63
CA GLY A 77 6.08 36.08 14.90
C GLY A 77 7.04 36.49 13.82
N LYS A 78 7.69 35.50 13.21
CA LYS A 78 8.51 35.75 12.03
C LYS A 78 7.64 36.16 10.85
N VAL A 79 8.21 36.94 9.93
CA VAL A 79 7.50 37.41 8.73
C VAL A 79 6.89 36.22 7.95
N ASP A 80 7.67 35.16 7.76
CA ASP A 80 7.24 33.97 7.04
C ASP A 80 6.08 33.24 7.72
N GLU A 81 6.05 33.20 9.06
CA GLU A 81 4.95 32.58 9.81
C GLU A 81 3.67 33.41 9.64
N ALA A 82 3.77 34.73 9.72
CA ALA A 82 2.62 35.63 9.57
C ALA A 82 2.08 35.63 8.12
N ALA A 83 2.95 35.58 7.12
CA ALA A 83 2.59 35.43 5.72
C ALA A 83 1.87 34.09 5.48
N ALA A 84 2.42 32.97 5.97
CA ALA A 84 1.78 31.67 5.84
C ALA A 84 0.38 31.60 6.50
N LEU A 85 0.19 32.32 7.62
CA LEU A 85 -1.13 32.46 8.26
C LEU A 85 -2.12 33.24 7.40
N LEU A 86 -1.68 34.34 6.77
CA LEU A 86 -2.53 35.09 5.85
C LEU A 86 -2.88 34.27 4.61
N ASP A 87 -1.89 33.60 4.01
CA ASP A 87 -2.07 32.79 2.82
C ASP A 87 -3.09 31.67 3.05
N ILE A 88 -3.03 31.00 4.21
CA ILE A 88 -4.02 29.95 4.50
C ILE A 88 -5.41 30.52 4.77
N ASP A 89 -5.52 31.66 5.46
CA ASP A 89 -6.82 32.26 5.74
C ASP A 89 -7.46 32.79 4.46
N LEU A 90 -6.67 33.34 3.54
CA LEU A 90 -7.12 33.66 2.18
C LEU A 90 -7.55 32.40 1.43
N ALA A 91 -6.75 31.32 1.44
CA ALA A 91 -7.12 30.08 0.79
C ALA A 91 -8.40 29.46 1.37
N ILE A 92 -8.63 29.55 2.69
CA ILE A 92 -9.88 29.14 3.34
C ILE A 92 -11.06 29.99 2.82
N VAL A 93 -10.87 31.31 2.69
CA VAL A 93 -11.89 32.24 2.21
C VAL A 93 -12.19 32.04 0.72
N ASP A 94 -11.17 31.77 -0.09
CA ASP A 94 -11.28 31.73 -1.54
C ASP A 94 -11.65 30.36 -2.10
N LEU A 95 -11.56 29.29 -1.29
CA LEU A 95 -11.93 27.96 -1.76
C LEU A 95 -13.38 27.94 -2.26
N ASP A 96 -13.56 27.43 -3.48
CA ASP A 96 -14.87 27.27 -4.09
C ASP A 96 -15.72 26.29 -3.28
N ARG A 97 -16.82 26.79 -2.71
CA ARG A 97 -17.77 26.02 -1.90
C ARG A 97 -18.36 24.84 -2.65
N LYS A 98 -18.69 25.02 -3.94
CA LYS A 98 -19.25 23.98 -4.79
C LYS A 98 -18.21 22.89 -5.04
N ARG A 99 -16.97 23.29 -5.31
CA ARG A 99 -15.84 22.36 -5.52
C ARG A 99 -15.53 21.57 -4.24
N PHE A 100 -15.50 22.22 -3.08
CA PHE A 100 -15.32 21.55 -1.79
C PHE A 100 -16.47 20.58 -1.47
N ARG A 101 -17.71 20.95 -1.79
CA ARG A 101 -18.86 20.04 -1.66
C ARG A 101 -18.74 18.82 -2.56
N GLN A 102 -18.33 19.00 -3.83
CA GLN A 102 -18.07 17.89 -4.75
C GLN A 102 -16.98 16.95 -4.24
N PHE A 103 -15.92 17.52 -3.64
CA PHE A 103 -14.87 16.73 -2.99
C PHE A 103 -15.43 15.89 -1.84
N LEU A 104 -16.22 16.47 -0.93
CA LEU A 104 -16.87 15.73 0.15
C LEU A 104 -17.85 14.67 -0.40
N ASP A 105 -18.58 14.98 -1.46
CA ASP A 105 -19.47 14.04 -2.14
C ASP A 105 -18.72 12.83 -2.70
N ALA A 106 -17.51 13.04 -3.22
CA ALA A 106 -16.64 12.00 -3.75
C ALA A 106 -15.93 11.17 -2.67
N ARG A 107 -15.61 11.76 -1.52
CA ARG A 107 -14.71 11.17 -0.50
C ARG A 107 -15.38 10.73 0.79
N VAL A 108 -16.60 11.18 1.07
CA VAL A 108 -17.34 10.86 2.30
C VAL A 108 -18.69 10.24 1.95
N SER A 109 -18.90 8.99 2.36
CA SER A 109 -20.13 8.26 1.99
C SER A 109 -21.37 8.68 2.77
N SER A 110 -21.20 9.17 4.00
CA SER A 110 -22.31 9.53 4.87
C SER A 110 -22.90 10.87 4.45
N GLY A 111 -24.19 10.91 4.08
CA GLY A 111 -24.90 12.17 3.81
C GLY A 111 -24.96 13.12 5.01
N ARG A 112 -25.00 12.57 6.24
CA ARG A 112 -24.92 13.38 7.47
C ARG A 112 -23.48 13.87 7.70
N GLY A 113 -22.49 13.01 7.49
CA GLY A 113 -21.07 13.36 7.62
C GLY A 113 -20.64 14.46 6.65
N ARG A 114 -21.09 14.40 5.39
CA ARG A 114 -20.84 15.45 4.38
C ARG A 114 -21.36 16.81 4.82
N ARG A 115 -22.61 16.87 5.31
CA ARG A 115 -23.21 18.12 5.81
C ARG A 115 -22.43 18.66 7.00
N HIS A 116 -22.15 17.82 8.00
CA HIS A 116 -21.37 18.20 9.18
C HIS A 116 -20.00 18.80 8.82
N LEU A 117 -19.24 18.13 7.96
CA LEU A 117 -17.92 18.61 7.53
C LEU A 117 -18.00 19.90 6.71
N TYR A 118 -19.02 20.01 5.86
CA TYR A 118 -19.29 21.24 5.10
C TYR A 118 -19.65 22.40 6.03
N ASP A 119 -20.45 22.15 7.07
CA ASP A 119 -20.90 23.15 8.03
C ASP A 119 -19.73 23.66 8.89
N LEU A 120 -18.86 22.76 9.38
CA LEU A 120 -17.63 23.13 10.10
C LEU A 120 -16.69 23.99 9.25
N TYR A 121 -16.62 23.71 7.93
CA TYR A 121 -15.75 24.45 7.03
C TYR A 121 -16.34 25.80 6.60
N CYS A 122 -17.59 25.82 6.10
CA CYS A 122 -18.20 26.99 5.48
C CYS A 122 -19.72 27.11 5.66
N GLY A 123 -20.26 26.53 6.74
CA GLY A 123 -21.67 26.68 7.10
C GLY A 123 -22.08 28.12 7.43
N GLU A 124 -23.38 28.36 7.54
CA GLU A 124 -23.94 29.69 7.84
C GLU A 124 -23.63 30.17 9.28
N GLY A 125 -23.27 29.25 10.17
CA GLY A 125 -22.87 29.56 11.54
C GLY A 125 -21.38 29.85 11.70
N GLU A 126 -20.88 29.58 12.90
CA GLU A 126 -19.45 29.63 13.16
C GLU A 126 -18.74 28.48 12.43
N SER A 127 -17.84 28.85 11.52
CA SER A 127 -17.11 27.92 10.65
C SER A 127 -15.69 28.43 10.45
N MET A 128 -14.79 27.56 9.98
CA MET A 128 -13.41 27.94 9.63
C MET A 128 -13.39 29.15 8.68
N ARG A 129 -14.26 29.15 7.66
CA ARG A 129 -14.37 30.24 6.68
C ARG A 129 -14.87 31.53 7.31
N THR A 130 -15.90 31.47 8.15
CA THR A 130 -16.42 32.66 8.84
C THR A 130 -15.32 33.27 9.72
N LEU A 131 -14.59 32.45 10.48
CA LEU A 131 -13.52 32.92 11.36
C LEU A 131 -12.32 33.45 10.58
N ALA A 132 -11.92 32.81 9.47
CA ALA A 132 -10.87 33.29 8.57
C ALA A 132 -11.24 34.63 7.92
N THR A 133 -12.50 34.80 7.49
CA THR A 133 -13.01 36.07 6.93
C THR A 133 -12.84 37.22 7.90
N LEU A 134 -13.04 36.97 9.21
CA LEU A 134 -12.81 37.96 10.24
C LEU A 134 -11.32 38.28 10.45
N ARG A 135 -10.41 37.34 10.21
CA ARG A 135 -8.95 37.53 10.40
C ARG A 135 -8.24 38.17 9.23
N VAL A 136 -8.64 37.90 7.99
CA VAL A 136 -7.94 38.38 6.79
C VAL A 136 -7.70 39.89 6.82
N PRO A 137 -8.69 40.77 7.09
CA PRO A 137 -8.45 42.22 7.12
C PRO A 137 -7.45 42.64 8.20
N TYR A 138 -7.42 41.93 9.33
CA TYR A 138 -6.48 42.18 10.41
C TYR A 138 -5.06 41.78 10.00
N LEU A 139 -4.88 40.57 9.48
CA LEU A 139 -3.55 40.10 9.05
C LEU A 139 -2.99 40.99 7.92
N GLN A 140 -3.80 41.33 6.92
CA GLN A 140 -3.38 42.24 5.83
C GLN A 140 -2.94 43.62 6.35
N ARG A 141 -3.69 44.18 7.31
CA ARG A 141 -3.36 45.49 7.89
C ARG A 141 -2.10 45.45 8.74
N TYR A 142 -1.90 44.39 9.52
CA TYR A 142 -0.88 44.39 10.57
C TYR A 142 0.43 43.73 10.19
N ILE A 143 0.46 42.81 9.22
CA ILE A 143 1.70 42.12 8.80
C ILE A 143 2.85 43.09 8.51
N PRO A 144 2.66 44.22 7.80
CA PRO A 144 3.75 45.18 7.59
C PRO A 144 4.37 45.68 8.89
N THR A 145 3.54 46.02 9.89
CA THR A 145 4.02 46.42 11.22
C THR A 145 4.60 45.25 12.01
N MET A 146 3.99 44.07 11.97
CA MET A 146 4.48 42.86 12.65
C MET A 146 5.87 42.46 12.14
N SER A 147 6.14 42.62 10.84
CA SER A 147 7.43 42.28 10.24
C SER A 147 8.60 43.08 10.80
N LYS A 148 8.35 44.30 11.31
CA LYS A 148 9.37 45.12 11.97
C LYS A 148 9.82 44.55 13.32
N PHE A 149 9.05 43.61 13.89
CA PHE A 149 9.41 42.89 15.12
C PHE A 149 10.24 41.63 14.87
N ASP A 150 10.59 41.30 13.62
CA ASP A 150 11.53 40.24 13.28
C ASP A 150 12.98 40.75 13.42
N ILE A 151 13.35 41.09 14.66
CA ILE A 151 14.63 41.70 15.03
C ILE A 151 15.23 41.03 16.26
N ASP A 152 16.55 40.90 16.30
CA ASP A 152 17.28 40.29 17.42
C ASP A 152 17.37 41.20 18.65
N ASP A 153 17.29 42.52 18.43
CA ASP A 153 17.36 43.55 19.46
C ASP A 153 16.19 44.53 19.36
N VAL A 154 15.28 44.47 20.34
CA VAL A 154 14.10 45.35 20.42
C VAL A 154 14.47 46.83 20.50
N ASN A 155 15.71 47.17 20.91
CA ASN A 155 16.18 48.56 20.95
C ASN A 155 16.43 49.16 19.57
N SER A 156 16.62 48.29 18.58
CA SER A 156 16.74 48.67 17.17
C SER A 156 15.38 48.90 16.50
N LEU A 157 14.27 48.62 17.20
CA LEU A 157 12.91 48.78 16.67
C LEU A 157 12.63 50.25 16.39
N LEU A 158 12.36 50.55 15.12
CA LEU A 158 11.96 51.87 14.66
C LEU A 158 10.57 51.77 14.04
N LEU A 159 9.62 52.48 14.64
CA LEU A 159 8.24 52.52 14.20
C LEU A 159 7.91 53.89 13.62
N ASP A 160 7.09 53.93 12.57
CA ASP A 160 6.45 55.14 12.09
C ASP A 160 5.08 55.35 12.76
N GLU A 161 4.40 56.44 12.40
CA GLU A 161 3.08 56.77 12.97
C GLU A 161 2.01 55.73 12.61
N ALA A 162 2.07 55.17 11.39
CA ALA A 162 1.13 54.15 10.92
C ALA A 162 1.31 52.81 11.66
N ASP A 163 2.55 52.46 12.03
CA ASP A 163 2.83 51.31 12.88
C ASP A 163 2.22 51.46 14.27
N LEU A 164 2.34 52.65 14.88
CA LEU A 164 1.76 52.89 16.21
C LEU A 164 0.23 52.81 16.17
N GLU A 165 -0.40 53.39 15.15
CA GLU A 165 -1.84 53.25 14.95
C GLU A 165 -2.25 51.78 14.80
N SER A 166 -1.45 50.99 14.07
CA SER A 166 -1.68 49.55 13.89
C SER A 166 -1.55 48.79 15.21
N LEU A 167 -0.51 49.06 16.00
CA LEU A 167 -0.30 48.45 17.32
C LEU A 167 -1.41 48.83 18.31
N MET A 168 -1.84 50.09 18.32
CA MET A 168 -2.97 50.54 19.14
C MET A 168 -4.26 49.82 18.74
N HIS A 169 -4.51 49.70 17.44
CA HIS A 169 -5.69 49.03 16.95
C HIS A 169 -5.67 47.53 17.32
N ILE A 170 -4.51 46.85 17.22
CA ILE A 170 -4.31 45.48 17.73
C ILE A 170 -4.60 45.41 19.23
N ALA A 171 -4.04 46.33 20.03
CA ALA A 171 -4.22 46.35 21.47
C ALA A 171 -5.71 46.53 21.86
N SER A 172 -6.44 47.41 21.16
CA SER A 172 -7.87 47.64 21.40
C SER A 172 -8.75 46.45 21.03
N ARG A 173 -8.30 45.60 20.10
CA ARG A 173 -8.99 44.41 19.60
C ARG A 173 -8.42 43.10 20.14
N PHE A 174 -7.52 43.17 21.11
CA PHE A 174 -6.73 42.03 21.53
C PHE A 174 -7.61 40.84 21.99
N HIS A 175 -8.68 41.13 22.72
CA HIS A 175 -9.65 40.12 23.16
C HIS A 175 -10.43 39.51 21.99
N ASP A 176 -10.85 40.31 21.02
CA ASP A 176 -11.55 39.84 19.81
C ASP A 176 -10.65 38.91 18.99
N ILE A 177 -9.37 39.26 18.85
CA ILE A 177 -8.36 38.47 18.13
C ILE A 177 -8.10 37.14 18.85
N GLU A 178 -7.90 37.18 20.17
CA GLU A 178 -7.73 35.99 21.00
C GLU A 178 -8.92 35.04 20.89
N MET A 179 -10.14 35.58 21.07
CA MET A 179 -11.37 34.80 21.01
C MET A 179 -11.57 34.17 19.63
N ASN A 180 -11.39 34.94 18.55
CA ASN A 180 -11.51 34.41 17.19
C ASN A 180 -10.51 33.28 16.91
N LEU A 181 -9.24 33.47 17.30
CA LEU A 181 -8.20 32.47 17.10
C LEU A 181 -8.44 31.22 17.95
N SER A 182 -8.90 31.39 19.19
CA SER A 182 -9.24 30.27 20.08
C SER A 182 -10.36 29.41 19.47
N ARG A 183 -11.44 30.04 18.98
CA ARG A 183 -12.55 29.31 18.36
C ARG A 183 -12.14 28.59 17.08
N ASP A 184 -11.26 29.20 16.28
CA ASP A 184 -10.70 28.55 15.09
C ASP A 184 -9.86 27.32 15.46
N MET A 185 -9.09 27.42 16.55
CA MET A 185 -8.31 26.33 17.13
C MET A 185 -9.17 25.23 17.76
N ASP A 186 -10.46 25.48 18.05
CA ASP A 186 -11.40 24.45 18.50
C ASP A 186 -12.05 23.73 17.29
N ILE A 187 -12.46 24.50 16.27
CA ILE A 187 -13.16 23.98 15.08
C ILE A 187 -12.24 23.12 14.21
N TYR A 188 -11.01 23.57 13.94
CA TYR A 188 -10.15 22.85 12.99
C TYR A 188 -9.75 21.44 13.46
N PRO A 189 -9.32 21.22 14.72
CA PRO A 189 -9.05 19.87 15.21
C PRO A 189 -10.30 18.98 15.18
N GLN A 190 -11.49 19.54 15.44
CA GLN A 190 -12.75 18.83 15.29
C GLN A 190 -12.98 18.43 13.83
N PHE A 191 -12.86 19.38 12.90
CA PHE A 191 -12.98 19.14 11.46
C PHE A 191 -12.03 18.05 11.01
N MET A 192 -10.74 18.15 11.34
CA MET A 192 -9.74 17.16 10.92
C MET A 192 -10.00 15.79 11.53
N ARG A 193 -10.32 15.70 12.82
CA ARG A 193 -10.66 14.42 13.46
C ARG A 193 -11.85 13.75 12.78
N ASP A 194 -12.90 14.50 12.52
CA ASP A 194 -14.14 13.99 11.94
C ASP A 194 -13.95 13.66 10.46
N PHE A 195 -13.20 14.48 9.72
CA PHE A 195 -12.83 14.27 8.34
C PHE A 195 -12.02 12.99 8.17
N ARG A 196 -10.94 12.80 8.96
CA ARG A 196 -10.09 11.60 8.89
C ARG A 196 -10.88 10.31 9.14
N ARG A 197 -11.85 10.32 10.07
CA ARG A 197 -12.72 9.17 10.35
C ARG A 197 -13.68 8.84 9.21
N MET A 198 -14.12 9.84 8.46
CA MET A 198 -15.15 9.70 7.42
C MET A 198 -14.58 9.62 6.01
N TYR A 199 -13.30 9.99 5.84
CA TYR A 199 -12.61 10.00 4.57
C TYR A 199 -12.38 8.59 4.05
N ARG A 200 -12.75 8.36 2.79
CA ARG A 200 -12.45 7.13 2.07
C ARG A 200 -11.32 7.36 1.10
N GLU A 201 -10.21 6.69 1.35
CA GLU A 201 -9.16 6.57 0.34
C GLU A 201 -9.63 5.64 -0.78
N GLY A 202 -9.45 6.09 -2.01
CA GLY A 202 -9.60 5.21 -3.16
C GLY A 202 -8.42 4.26 -3.17
N ALA A 203 -8.62 3.01 -2.75
CA ALA A 203 -7.66 1.96 -3.01
C ALA A 203 -7.73 1.59 -4.50
N THR A 204 -6.59 1.65 -5.19
CA THR A 204 -6.48 1.06 -6.53
C THR A 204 -6.03 -0.38 -6.39
N VAL A 205 -6.68 -1.26 -7.16
CA VAL A 205 -6.25 -2.66 -7.27
C VAL A 205 -5.42 -2.75 -8.54
N ASP A 206 -4.11 -2.89 -8.37
CA ASP A 206 -3.20 -3.17 -9.48
C ASP A 206 -3.20 -4.67 -9.74
N ILE A 207 -3.34 -5.08 -11.00
CA ILE A 207 -3.16 -6.48 -11.39
C ILE A 207 -1.66 -6.67 -11.62
N VAL A 208 -1.01 -7.45 -10.76
CA VAL A 208 0.44 -7.73 -10.84
C VAL A 208 0.70 -8.85 -11.85
N GLY A 209 -0.24 -9.78 -11.98
CA GLY A 209 -0.14 -10.88 -12.94
C GLY A 209 -1.42 -11.69 -13.06
N TYR A 210 -1.43 -12.56 -14.06
CA TYR A 210 -2.42 -13.60 -14.23
C TYR A 210 -1.72 -14.95 -14.04
N GLY A 211 -2.18 -15.73 -13.07
CA GLY A 211 -1.89 -17.17 -13.08
C GLY A 211 -2.78 -17.86 -14.12
N GLU A 212 -2.47 -19.10 -14.46
CA GLU A 212 -3.24 -19.87 -15.46
C GLU A 212 -4.74 -19.97 -15.10
N ILE A 213 -5.06 -19.96 -13.79
CA ILE A 213 -6.43 -20.01 -13.24
C ILE A 213 -6.80 -18.89 -12.25
N SER A 214 -5.88 -17.97 -11.92
CA SER A 214 -6.08 -16.96 -10.87
C SER A 214 -5.63 -15.56 -11.29
N THR A 215 -6.07 -14.53 -10.57
CA THR A 215 -5.56 -13.16 -10.73
C THR A 215 -4.75 -12.79 -9.49
N VAL A 216 -3.55 -12.28 -9.72
CA VAL A 216 -2.65 -11.77 -8.69
C VAL A 216 -2.80 -10.26 -8.62
N MET A 217 -3.12 -9.77 -7.43
CA MET A 217 -3.52 -8.38 -7.19
C MET A 217 -2.68 -7.74 -6.10
N ARG A 218 -2.40 -6.45 -6.25
CA ARG A 218 -1.83 -5.59 -5.22
C ARG A 218 -2.82 -4.47 -4.92
N LEU A 219 -2.94 -4.12 -3.64
CA LEU A 219 -3.60 -2.89 -3.23
C LEU A 219 -2.57 -1.76 -3.23
N SER A 220 -2.76 -0.77 -4.08
CA SER A 220 -2.03 0.49 -4.01
C SER A 220 -2.92 1.55 -3.36
N ARG A 221 -2.49 2.08 -2.22
CA ARG A 221 -3.07 3.28 -1.63
C ARG A 221 -2.23 4.48 -2.03
N LYS A 222 -2.84 5.44 -2.72
CA LYS A 222 -2.31 6.82 -2.80
C LYS A 222 -3.09 7.66 -1.79
N GLY A 223 -2.77 7.42 -0.53
CA GLY A 223 -3.38 8.10 0.61
C GLY A 223 -2.48 9.18 1.17
N TRP A 224 -3.02 10.36 1.46
CA TRP A 224 -2.30 11.40 2.20
C TRP A 224 -2.73 11.43 3.68
N ILE A 225 -3.88 10.84 4.04
CA ILE A 225 -4.37 10.90 5.40
C ILE A 225 -3.67 9.85 6.24
N GLY A 226 -2.51 10.22 6.78
CA GLY A 226 -1.89 9.54 7.91
C GLY A 226 -0.57 8.84 7.61
N ASN A 227 0.53 9.59 7.72
CA ASN A 227 1.77 9.04 8.32
C ASN A 227 1.61 8.81 9.85
N ALA A 228 0.38 8.76 10.35
CA ALA A 228 0.05 8.48 11.74
C ALA A 228 -1.33 7.81 11.79
N VAL A 229 -1.33 6.53 12.16
CA VAL A 229 -2.48 5.64 12.40
C VAL A 229 -3.08 5.00 11.15
N ASP A 230 -2.32 4.04 10.60
CA ASP A 230 -2.86 2.94 9.79
C ASP A 230 -3.83 2.10 10.65
N VAL A 231 -5.14 2.28 10.47
CA VAL A 231 -6.16 1.33 10.99
C VAL A 231 -6.37 0.15 10.03
N VAL A 232 -5.66 0.14 8.90
CA VAL A 232 -5.42 -1.07 8.10
C VAL A 232 -3.94 -1.03 7.76
N SER A 233 -3.18 -1.87 8.46
CA SER A 233 -1.74 -2.11 8.25
C SER A 233 -1.38 -2.05 6.77
N ASP A 234 -0.22 -1.46 6.46
CA ASP A 234 0.44 -1.41 5.16
C ASP A 234 0.19 -2.66 4.28
N ASP A 235 -0.96 -2.68 3.59
CA ASP A 235 -1.40 -3.80 2.75
C ASP A 235 -0.60 -3.82 1.42
N SER A 236 0.23 -2.79 1.18
CA SER A 236 1.05 -2.66 -0.02
C SER A 236 2.19 -3.66 -0.06
N GLN A 237 2.59 -4.17 1.12
CA GLN A 237 3.58 -5.24 1.25
C GLN A 237 3.03 -6.61 0.83
N TRP A 238 1.71 -6.75 0.64
CA TRP A 238 1.08 -8.03 0.33
C TRP A 238 0.70 -8.16 -1.15
N ILE A 239 0.95 -9.34 -1.69
CA ILE A 239 0.49 -9.81 -2.99
C ILE A 239 -0.62 -10.82 -2.75
N TRP A 240 -1.80 -10.58 -3.35
CA TRP A 240 -3.00 -11.37 -3.11
C TRP A 240 -3.38 -12.20 -4.33
N LYS A 241 -3.44 -13.53 -4.17
CA LYS A 241 -3.99 -14.45 -5.16
C LYS A 241 -5.46 -14.71 -4.81
N LYS A 242 -6.36 -14.30 -5.71
CA LYS A 242 -7.80 -14.55 -5.54
C LYS A 242 -8.10 -16.02 -5.86
N MET A 243 -8.65 -16.73 -4.89
CA MET A 243 -9.05 -18.13 -5.02
C MET A 243 -10.44 -18.28 -5.66
N PRO A 244 -10.77 -19.47 -6.21
CA PRO A 244 -12.13 -19.78 -6.68
C PRO A 244 -13.18 -19.63 -5.57
N PRO A 245 -14.48 -19.49 -5.90
CA PRO A 245 -15.52 -19.29 -4.91
C PRO A 245 -15.76 -20.56 -4.05
N PHE A 246 -15.87 -20.35 -2.74
CA PHE A 246 -16.16 -21.36 -1.73
C PHE A 246 -17.67 -21.33 -1.39
N PRO A 247 -18.38 -22.46 -1.32
CA PRO A 247 -19.82 -22.52 -1.12
C PRO A 247 -20.22 -22.26 0.34
N SER A 248 -19.31 -22.46 1.30
CA SER A 248 -19.61 -22.33 2.73
C SER A 248 -18.38 -21.84 3.51
N ILE A 249 -18.62 -21.39 4.74
CA ILE A 249 -17.55 -20.93 5.64
C ILE A 249 -16.69 -22.10 6.11
N GLU A 250 -17.27 -23.29 6.26
CA GLU A 250 -16.57 -24.51 6.66
C GLU A 250 -15.53 -24.94 5.60
N GLU A 251 -15.82 -24.77 4.30
CA GLU A 251 -14.80 -24.99 3.25
C GLU A 251 -13.69 -23.94 3.30
N VAL A 252 -14.00 -22.69 3.65
CA VAL A 252 -12.99 -21.64 3.83
C VAL A 252 -12.05 -21.96 5.00
N LEU A 253 -12.60 -22.37 6.14
CA LEU A 253 -11.81 -22.69 7.34
C LEU A 253 -10.91 -23.90 7.10
N ARG A 254 -11.40 -24.94 6.42
CA ARG A 254 -10.57 -26.11 6.03
C ARG A 254 -9.43 -25.73 5.09
N TYR A 255 -9.69 -24.84 4.11
CA TYR A 255 -8.63 -24.34 3.24
C TYR A 255 -7.61 -23.50 4.02
N GLU A 256 -8.06 -22.66 4.96
CA GLU A 256 -7.18 -21.86 5.79
C GLU A 256 -6.26 -22.71 6.67
N GLU A 257 -6.79 -23.78 7.26
CA GLU A 257 -6.02 -24.79 8.00
C GLU A 257 -4.99 -25.47 7.10
N SER A 258 -5.43 -26.00 5.95
CA SER A 258 -4.54 -26.65 4.98
C SER A 258 -3.42 -25.73 4.47
N TYR A 259 -3.70 -24.44 4.27
CA TYR A 259 -2.70 -23.44 3.86
C TYR A 259 -1.65 -23.20 4.95
N LYS A 260 -2.06 -23.14 6.23
CA LYS A 260 -1.16 -23.01 7.38
C LYS A 260 -0.31 -24.27 7.58
N ASP A 261 -0.92 -25.44 7.44
CA ASP A 261 -0.23 -26.72 7.56
C ASP A 261 0.81 -26.88 6.47
N TYR A 262 0.46 -26.53 5.22
CA TYR A 262 1.39 -26.61 4.10
C TYR A 262 2.62 -25.75 4.33
N ARG A 263 2.43 -24.50 4.77
CA ARG A 263 3.54 -23.62 5.14
C ARG A 263 4.39 -24.22 6.26
N THR A 264 3.75 -24.76 7.30
CA THR A 264 4.44 -25.35 8.44
C THR A 264 5.31 -26.54 8.01
N ILE A 265 4.76 -27.46 7.23
CA ILE A 265 5.51 -28.61 6.69
C ILE A 265 6.69 -28.14 5.84
N LEU A 266 6.45 -27.21 4.89
CA LEU A 266 7.51 -26.69 4.02
C LEU A 266 8.65 -26.07 4.82
N VAL A 267 8.34 -25.19 5.78
CA VAL A 267 9.36 -24.41 6.50
C VAL A 267 10.03 -25.24 7.61
N THR A 268 9.24 -25.93 8.44
CA THR A 268 9.73 -26.57 9.66
C THR A 268 10.21 -28.00 9.43
N GLU A 269 9.54 -28.76 8.55
CA GLU A 269 9.86 -30.18 8.36
C GLU A 269 10.77 -30.42 7.14
N ILE A 270 10.58 -29.68 6.05
CA ILE A 270 11.35 -29.84 4.81
C ILE A 270 12.52 -28.85 4.73
N GLY A 271 12.40 -27.67 5.35
CA GLY A 271 13.41 -26.62 5.31
C GLY A 271 13.42 -25.87 3.97
N ILE A 272 12.24 -25.53 3.45
CA ILE A 272 12.03 -24.66 2.29
C ILE A 272 11.59 -23.28 2.79
N ASP A 273 12.33 -22.26 2.38
CA ASP A 273 12.00 -20.88 2.70
C ASP A 273 10.74 -20.44 1.95
N VAL A 274 9.80 -19.90 2.70
CA VAL A 274 8.52 -19.38 2.20
C VAL A 274 8.29 -18.03 2.86
N PRO A 275 7.89 -16.99 2.11
CA PRO A 275 7.66 -15.67 2.66
C PRO A 275 6.50 -15.69 3.67
N GLU A 276 6.34 -14.58 4.39
CA GLU A 276 5.17 -14.40 5.25
C GLU A 276 3.87 -14.51 4.45
N GLN A 277 2.84 -15.07 5.08
CA GLN A 277 1.57 -15.38 4.45
C GLN A 277 0.41 -14.92 5.31
N GLU A 278 -0.68 -14.53 4.67
CA GLU A 278 -1.92 -14.13 5.31
C GLU A 278 -3.11 -14.68 4.51
N ILE A 279 -4.24 -14.97 5.16
CA ILE A 279 -5.49 -15.30 4.47
C ILE A 279 -6.55 -14.28 4.85
N ARG A 280 -7.29 -13.82 3.84
CA ARG A 280 -8.51 -13.03 4.02
C ARG A 280 -9.66 -13.64 3.26
N HIS A 281 -10.86 -13.60 3.83
CA HIS A 281 -12.05 -14.10 3.16
C HIS A 281 -13.24 -13.16 3.32
N PHE A 282 -14.11 -13.12 2.31
CA PHE A 282 -15.25 -12.22 2.26
C PHE A 282 -16.50 -12.94 1.73
N ARG A 283 -17.61 -12.78 2.44
CA ARG A 283 -18.91 -13.31 2.01
C ARG A 283 -19.47 -12.49 0.84
N HIS A 284 -19.93 -13.19 -0.20
CA HIS A 284 -20.57 -12.65 -1.39
C HIS A 284 -21.89 -13.39 -1.65
N GLY A 285 -22.95 -12.94 -0.98
CA GLY A 285 -24.27 -13.58 -1.08
C GLY A 285 -24.23 -15.01 -0.54
N SER A 286 -24.30 -15.98 -1.46
CA SER A 286 -24.35 -17.42 -1.17
C SER A 286 -22.99 -18.12 -1.20
N TYR A 287 -21.89 -17.40 -1.44
CA TYR A 287 -20.55 -17.98 -1.48
C TYR A 287 -19.53 -17.07 -0.78
N TYR A 288 -18.33 -17.58 -0.57
CA TYR A 288 -17.18 -16.88 -0.01
C TYR A 288 -16.07 -16.77 -1.06
N VAL A 289 -15.32 -15.68 -0.98
CA VAL A 289 -14.10 -15.48 -1.78
C VAL A 289 -12.93 -15.43 -0.82
N VAL A 290 -11.93 -16.27 -1.05
CA VAL A 290 -10.67 -16.27 -0.30
C VAL A 290 -9.59 -15.56 -1.11
N TYR A 291 -8.77 -14.78 -0.42
CA TYR A 291 -7.56 -14.15 -0.92
C TYR A 291 -6.39 -14.73 -0.12
N ALA A 292 -5.52 -15.48 -0.79
CA ALA A 292 -4.26 -15.95 -0.24
C ALA A 292 -3.22 -14.86 -0.44
N GLY A 293 -2.78 -14.27 0.67
CA GLY A 293 -1.80 -13.20 0.74
C GLY A 293 -0.41 -13.75 0.97
N GLN A 294 0.55 -13.11 0.31
CA GLN A 294 1.96 -13.37 0.48
C GLN A 294 2.73 -12.06 0.56
N LYS A 295 3.72 -11.96 1.43
CA LYS A 295 4.63 -10.81 1.44
C LYS A 295 5.34 -10.69 0.09
N ARG A 296 5.42 -9.45 -0.39
CA ARG A 296 6.00 -9.10 -1.67
C ARG A 296 7.50 -9.38 -1.63
N MET A 297 7.96 -10.03 -2.70
CA MET A 297 9.36 -10.27 -2.99
C MET A 297 9.79 -9.38 -4.17
N ASP A 298 11.09 -9.23 -4.38
CA ASP A 298 11.59 -8.48 -5.54
C ASP A 298 11.22 -9.22 -6.84
N GLU A 299 10.45 -8.54 -7.69
CA GLU A 299 10.00 -9.09 -8.96
C GLU A 299 11.15 -9.29 -9.94
N GLY A 300 12.27 -8.56 -9.81
CA GLY A 300 13.46 -8.75 -10.64
C GLY A 300 14.21 -10.05 -10.32
N ASN A 301 13.96 -10.61 -9.14
CA ASN A 301 14.66 -11.79 -8.64
C ASN A 301 13.89 -13.10 -8.85
N ILE A 302 12.72 -13.06 -9.50
CA ILE A 302 11.98 -14.29 -9.81
C ILE A 302 12.81 -15.10 -10.81
N CYS A 303 13.02 -16.40 -10.55
CA CYS A 303 14.00 -17.19 -11.29
C CYS A 303 13.72 -17.29 -12.79
N ASN A 304 12.45 -17.21 -13.21
CA ASN A 304 12.09 -17.17 -14.64
C ASN A 304 12.53 -15.88 -15.36
N LYS A 305 12.80 -14.79 -14.62
CA LYS A 305 13.43 -13.58 -15.17
C LYS A 305 14.95 -13.65 -15.05
N VAL A 306 15.44 -14.12 -13.90
CA VAL A 306 16.88 -14.26 -13.64
C VAL A 306 17.54 -15.12 -14.71
N ILE A 307 16.90 -16.23 -15.11
CA ILE A 307 17.44 -17.18 -16.09
C ILE A 307 17.82 -16.54 -17.44
N HIS A 308 17.16 -15.45 -17.83
CA HIS A 308 17.46 -14.73 -19.08
C HIS A 308 18.76 -13.92 -19.04
N HIS A 309 19.31 -13.70 -17.86
CA HIS A 309 20.53 -12.92 -17.63
C HIS A 309 21.73 -13.78 -17.25
N LEU A 310 21.53 -15.08 -17.05
CA LEU A 310 22.59 -16.01 -16.71
C LEU A 310 23.23 -16.60 -17.97
N ASP A 311 24.52 -16.87 -17.89
CA ASP A 311 25.15 -17.81 -18.82
C ASP A 311 24.69 -19.25 -18.54
N GLU A 312 25.06 -20.17 -19.43
CA GLU A 312 24.67 -21.58 -19.34
C GLU A 312 25.14 -22.24 -18.03
N GLU A 313 26.35 -21.92 -17.56
CA GLU A 313 26.90 -22.51 -16.34
C GLU A 313 26.08 -22.09 -15.11
N ASN A 314 25.84 -20.79 -14.96
CA ASN A 314 25.06 -20.24 -13.85
C ASN A 314 23.59 -20.65 -13.92
N ALA A 315 23.02 -20.79 -15.13
CA ALA A 315 21.69 -21.37 -15.33
C ALA A 315 21.60 -22.80 -14.79
N CYS A 316 22.61 -23.64 -15.07
CA CYS A 316 22.69 -25.00 -14.54
C CYS A 316 22.89 -25.01 -13.02
N GLN A 317 23.62 -24.06 -12.45
CA GLN A 317 23.72 -23.91 -10.99
C GLN A 317 22.37 -23.51 -10.36
N LEU A 318 21.62 -22.62 -11.01
CA LEU A 318 20.27 -22.26 -10.54
C LEU A 318 19.34 -23.48 -10.54
N LEU A 319 19.41 -24.32 -11.58
CA LEU A 319 18.68 -25.59 -11.61
C LEU A 319 19.11 -26.51 -10.46
N LYS A 320 20.41 -26.63 -10.16
CA LYS A 320 20.90 -27.45 -9.04
C LYS A 320 20.35 -26.99 -7.69
N LEU A 321 20.21 -25.68 -7.46
CA LEU A 321 19.55 -25.16 -6.26
C LEU A 321 18.09 -25.61 -6.16
N VAL A 322 17.34 -25.60 -7.27
CA VAL A 322 15.96 -26.11 -7.32
C VAL A 322 15.92 -27.62 -7.07
N LEU A 323 16.82 -28.38 -7.70
CA LEU A 323 16.93 -29.83 -7.53
C LEU A 323 17.26 -30.23 -6.09
N ASP A 324 18.13 -29.47 -5.40
CA ASP A 324 18.40 -29.67 -3.96
C ASP A 324 17.12 -29.54 -3.12
N ARG A 325 16.29 -28.52 -3.37
CA ARG A 325 15.01 -28.36 -2.66
C ARG A 325 14.05 -29.50 -2.98
N LEU A 326 13.98 -29.94 -4.23
CA LEU A 326 13.18 -31.10 -4.63
C LEU A 326 13.64 -32.40 -3.97
N GLN A 327 14.95 -32.59 -3.77
CA GLN A 327 15.47 -33.74 -3.04
C GLN A 327 14.97 -33.75 -1.59
N ARG A 328 14.91 -32.59 -0.91
CA ARG A 328 14.36 -32.49 0.45
C ARG A 328 12.90 -32.90 0.51
N VAL A 329 12.08 -32.41 -0.44
CA VAL A 329 10.67 -32.81 -0.57
C VAL A 329 10.54 -34.31 -0.83
N HIS A 330 11.38 -34.87 -1.69
CA HIS A 330 11.36 -36.30 -1.99
C HIS A 330 11.69 -37.15 -0.76
N LYS A 331 12.77 -36.82 -0.03
CA LYS A 331 13.13 -37.49 1.24
C LYS A 331 12.02 -37.42 2.27
N PHE A 332 11.37 -36.25 2.40
CA PHE A 332 10.20 -36.10 3.26
C PHE A 332 9.06 -37.04 2.86
N ASN A 333 8.73 -37.07 1.56
CA ASN A 333 7.64 -37.88 1.00
C ASN A 333 7.87 -39.40 1.10
N GLU A 334 9.12 -39.85 1.17
CA GLU A 334 9.48 -41.26 1.40
C GLU A 334 9.48 -41.65 2.88
N GLY A 335 9.33 -40.68 3.78
CA GLY A 335 9.29 -40.90 5.21
C GLY A 335 8.08 -41.74 5.67
N PRO A 336 8.17 -42.38 6.85
CA PRO A 336 7.13 -43.29 7.36
C PRO A 336 5.86 -42.61 7.89
N GLY A 337 5.76 -41.27 7.82
CA GLY A 337 4.71 -40.49 8.48
C GLY A 337 3.34 -40.50 7.78
N GLY A 338 3.22 -41.11 6.60
CA GLY A 338 1.98 -41.13 5.81
C GLY A 338 1.57 -39.76 5.26
N VAL A 339 2.31 -38.69 5.58
CA VAL A 339 2.15 -37.34 5.06
C VAL A 339 3.03 -37.17 3.82
N ARG A 340 2.46 -36.64 2.74
CA ARG A 340 3.19 -36.26 1.53
C ARG A 340 2.80 -34.88 1.08
N VAL A 341 3.75 -34.17 0.49
CA VAL A 341 3.60 -32.83 -0.06
C VAL A 341 3.78 -32.86 -1.57
N GLY A 342 2.82 -32.27 -2.28
CA GLY A 342 2.93 -31.99 -3.70
C GLY A 342 3.61 -30.63 -3.91
N PHE A 343 4.43 -30.51 -4.96
CA PHE A 343 5.31 -29.36 -5.11
C PHE A 343 5.44 -28.93 -6.58
N ASP A 344 5.17 -27.65 -6.87
CA ASP A 344 5.27 -27.06 -8.22
C ASP A 344 6.56 -26.24 -8.35
N ALA A 345 7.64 -26.87 -8.81
CA ALA A 345 8.98 -26.28 -8.77
C ALA A 345 9.36 -25.40 -9.97
N GLN A 346 8.40 -24.96 -10.78
CA GLN A 346 8.66 -24.07 -11.92
C GLN A 346 9.49 -22.85 -11.51
N LEU A 347 10.37 -22.37 -12.40
CA LEU A 347 11.24 -21.23 -12.09
C LEU A 347 10.44 -19.95 -11.75
N SER A 348 9.22 -19.80 -12.24
CA SER A 348 8.34 -18.69 -11.87
C SER A 348 7.89 -18.71 -10.41
N ASN A 349 8.04 -19.85 -9.72
CA ASN A 349 7.62 -20.06 -8.33
C ASN A 349 8.77 -19.90 -7.33
N TRP A 350 9.95 -19.47 -7.79
CA TRP A 350 11.13 -19.26 -6.96
C TRP A 350 11.64 -17.82 -7.07
N VAL A 351 12.09 -17.28 -5.95
CA VAL A 351 12.82 -16.01 -5.87
C VAL A 351 14.25 -16.29 -5.46
N PHE A 352 15.18 -15.87 -6.32
CA PHE A 352 16.62 -15.98 -6.10
C PHE A 352 17.12 -14.89 -5.16
N SER A 353 17.90 -15.29 -4.16
CA SER A 353 18.49 -14.38 -3.17
C SER A 353 20.00 -14.68 -3.06
N PRO A 354 20.84 -13.93 -3.81
CA PRO A 354 22.28 -14.18 -3.85
C PRO A 354 22.98 -13.77 -2.55
N ALA A 355 23.95 -14.57 -2.11
CA ALA A 355 24.75 -14.31 -0.92
C ALA A 355 25.68 -13.10 -1.10
N GLU A 356 26.31 -12.96 -2.28
CA GLU A 356 27.30 -11.91 -2.58
C GLU A 356 26.69 -10.65 -3.24
N LYS A 357 25.36 -10.52 -3.30
CA LYS A 357 24.62 -9.43 -3.98
C LYS A 357 24.93 -9.27 -5.48
N THR A 358 25.53 -10.29 -6.10
CA THR A 358 25.73 -10.38 -7.56
C THR A 358 24.62 -11.24 -8.16
N MET A 359 24.04 -10.79 -9.28
CA MET A 359 22.89 -11.45 -9.92
C MET A 359 23.28 -12.30 -11.13
N ASP A 360 24.51 -12.15 -11.59
CA ASP A 360 25.12 -12.83 -12.74
C ASP A 360 25.88 -14.11 -12.35
N ARG A 361 26.05 -14.35 -11.04
CA ARG A 361 26.73 -15.53 -10.51
C ARG A 361 25.80 -16.29 -9.57
N VAL A 362 25.73 -17.60 -9.76
CA VAL A 362 24.95 -18.51 -8.92
C VAL A 362 25.89 -19.50 -8.24
N GLY A 363 25.91 -19.46 -6.91
CA GLY A 363 26.72 -20.29 -6.03
C GLY A 363 25.89 -21.19 -5.11
N PRO A 364 26.54 -22.15 -4.44
CA PRO A 364 25.86 -23.11 -3.55
C PRO A 364 25.29 -22.48 -2.27
N GLU A 365 25.84 -21.35 -1.83
CA GLU A 365 25.39 -20.60 -0.64
C GLU A 365 24.20 -19.68 -0.92
N ASP A 366 23.78 -19.57 -2.19
CA ASP A 366 22.63 -18.76 -2.55
C ASP A 366 21.32 -19.42 -2.10
N SER A 367 20.33 -18.58 -1.84
CA SER A 367 19.04 -19.03 -1.31
C SER A 367 17.92 -18.89 -2.32
N LEU A 368 16.96 -19.79 -2.23
CA LEU A 368 15.73 -19.78 -3.01
C LEU A 368 14.55 -19.72 -2.06
N THR A 369 13.66 -18.77 -2.31
CA THR A 369 12.39 -18.64 -1.59
C THR A 369 11.24 -19.08 -2.50
N TYR A 370 10.41 -20.02 -2.03
CA TYR A 370 9.27 -20.55 -2.76
C TYR A 370 8.02 -19.69 -2.56
N ILE A 371 7.31 -19.36 -3.66
CA ILE A 371 6.21 -18.39 -3.65
C ILE A 371 4.85 -18.90 -4.16
N ASP A 372 4.73 -20.15 -4.67
CA ASP A 372 3.41 -20.69 -5.05
C ASP A 372 2.82 -21.64 -4.01
N THR A 373 2.35 -21.07 -2.90
CA THR A 373 1.78 -21.83 -1.77
C THR A 373 0.26 -21.83 -1.73
N SER A 374 -0.39 -21.06 -2.62
CA SER A 374 -1.84 -20.91 -2.67
C SER A 374 -2.61 -22.19 -3.03
N SER A 375 -1.91 -23.22 -3.49
CA SER A 375 -2.46 -24.55 -3.74
C SER A 375 -1.80 -25.53 -2.79
N PRO A 376 -2.24 -25.63 -1.51
CA PRO A 376 -1.63 -26.53 -0.54
C PRO A 376 -1.92 -27.99 -0.91
N LEU A 377 -0.95 -28.64 -1.56
CA LEU A 377 -1.03 -30.04 -1.97
C LEU A 377 -0.50 -30.92 -0.85
N ILE A 378 -1.39 -31.45 -0.01
CA ILE A 378 -1.06 -32.32 1.12
C ILE A 378 -1.86 -33.61 0.99
N ARG A 379 -1.16 -34.74 1.12
CA ARG A 379 -1.78 -36.04 1.29
C ARG A 379 -1.49 -36.58 2.66
N ILE A 380 -2.53 -37.07 3.32
CA ILE A 380 -2.42 -37.82 4.57
C ILE A 380 -2.98 -39.21 4.30
N ASN A 381 -2.15 -40.23 4.48
CA ASN A 381 -2.48 -41.63 4.20
C ASN A 381 -3.04 -41.85 2.78
N GLY A 382 -2.44 -41.15 1.80
CA GLY A 382 -2.84 -41.22 0.40
C GLY A 382 -4.10 -40.43 0.03
N MET A 383 -4.74 -39.74 0.97
CA MET A 383 -5.91 -38.90 0.71
C MET A 383 -5.53 -37.42 0.64
N GLU A 384 -5.96 -36.76 -0.44
CA GLU A 384 -5.78 -35.32 -0.65
C GLU A 384 -6.58 -34.51 0.38
N GLN A 385 -5.93 -33.53 1.03
CA GLN A 385 -6.57 -32.70 2.06
C GLN A 385 -7.33 -31.51 1.47
N ILE A 386 -6.88 -30.99 0.32
CA ILE A 386 -7.61 -29.95 -0.39
C ILE A 386 -8.76 -30.54 -1.21
N ASN A 387 -9.93 -29.89 -1.15
CA ASN A 387 -11.01 -30.23 -2.08
C ASN A 387 -10.64 -29.74 -3.48
N THR A 388 -10.08 -30.64 -4.29
CA THR A 388 -9.64 -30.39 -5.67
C THR A 388 -10.76 -29.92 -6.59
N GLU A 389 -12.05 -30.16 -6.24
CA GLU A 389 -13.18 -29.61 -6.99
C GLU A 389 -13.23 -28.07 -6.95
N ILE A 390 -12.64 -27.42 -5.94
CA ILE A 390 -12.58 -25.97 -5.82
C ILE A 390 -11.84 -25.37 -7.04
N PHE A 391 -10.79 -26.03 -7.54
CA PHE A 391 -10.06 -25.59 -8.72
C PHE A 391 -10.87 -25.75 -10.02
N ILE A 392 -11.74 -26.76 -10.10
CA ILE A 392 -12.63 -26.99 -11.26
C ILE A 392 -13.81 -26.03 -11.28
N LYS A 393 -14.19 -25.41 -10.15
CA LYS A 393 -15.28 -24.40 -10.13
C LYS A 393 -14.98 -23.19 -11.02
N SER A 394 -13.71 -22.93 -11.33
CA SER A 394 -13.28 -21.91 -12.29
C SER A 394 -13.49 -22.29 -13.76
N ALA A 395 -13.67 -23.58 -14.04
CA ALA A 395 -13.97 -24.10 -15.37
C ALA A 395 -15.46 -24.01 -15.70
N ALA A 396 -15.76 -23.91 -17.00
CA ALA A 396 -17.10 -23.91 -17.55
C ALA A 396 -17.91 -25.10 -17.03
N SER A 397 -19.18 -24.88 -16.66
CA SER A 397 -19.99 -25.89 -15.98
C SER A 397 -20.12 -27.19 -16.79
N PHE A 398 -20.12 -27.11 -18.12
CA PHE A 398 -20.21 -28.27 -19.02
C PHE A 398 -18.90 -29.06 -19.17
N LEU A 399 -17.74 -28.47 -18.84
CA LEU A 399 -16.44 -29.14 -18.86
C LEU A 399 -16.10 -29.87 -17.57
N ARG A 400 -16.76 -29.52 -16.46
CA ARG A 400 -16.43 -30.06 -15.14
C ARG A 400 -16.46 -31.60 -15.10
N PRO A 401 -17.46 -32.29 -15.70
CA PRO A 401 -17.47 -33.76 -15.73
C PRO A 401 -16.28 -34.34 -16.52
N LEU A 402 -15.91 -33.72 -17.65
CA LEU A 402 -14.79 -34.16 -18.47
C LEU A 402 -13.44 -33.96 -17.77
N ILE A 403 -13.22 -32.78 -17.16
CA ILE A 403 -12.02 -32.47 -16.37
C ILE A 403 -11.94 -33.40 -15.14
N ARG A 404 -13.07 -33.72 -14.53
CA ARG A 404 -13.12 -34.63 -13.38
C ARG A 404 -12.71 -36.06 -13.74
N ILE A 405 -13.17 -36.57 -14.88
CA ILE A 405 -12.94 -37.94 -15.34
C ILE A 405 -11.50 -38.13 -15.85
N PHE A 406 -10.97 -37.18 -16.61
CA PHE A 406 -9.69 -37.36 -17.32
C PHE A 406 -8.50 -36.66 -16.67
N PHE A 407 -8.70 -35.73 -15.73
CA PHE A 407 -7.67 -34.73 -15.42
C PHE A 407 -7.31 -34.61 -13.94
N LEU A 408 -8.27 -34.70 -13.02
CA LEU A 408 -8.04 -34.24 -11.65
C LEU A 408 -7.02 -35.09 -10.88
N LYS A 409 -7.04 -36.41 -11.06
CA LYS A 409 -6.15 -37.31 -10.33
C LYS A 409 -4.74 -37.30 -10.91
N ASP A 410 -4.60 -37.51 -12.23
CA ASP A 410 -3.29 -37.59 -12.89
C ASP A 410 -2.52 -36.26 -12.87
N VAL A 411 -3.23 -35.12 -12.94
CA VAL A 411 -2.58 -33.80 -12.85
C VAL A 411 -2.13 -33.49 -11.43
N VAL A 412 -2.89 -33.87 -10.40
CA VAL A 412 -2.48 -33.62 -9.02
C VAL A 412 -1.38 -34.61 -8.59
N ASP A 413 -1.48 -35.88 -9.02
CA ASP A 413 -0.48 -36.92 -8.74
C ASP A 413 0.91 -36.54 -9.25
N ARG A 414 1.02 -35.78 -10.36
CA ARG A 414 2.29 -35.35 -10.94
C ARG A 414 3.16 -34.56 -9.96
N TYR A 415 2.53 -33.80 -9.06
CA TYR A 415 3.24 -32.93 -8.11
C TYR A 415 3.88 -33.69 -6.96
N TYR A 416 3.54 -34.98 -6.78
CA TYR A 416 4.12 -35.85 -5.74
C TYR A 416 5.26 -36.74 -6.26
N ASP A 417 5.50 -36.72 -7.57
CA ASP A 417 6.52 -37.51 -8.25
C ASP A 417 7.67 -36.58 -8.68
N ILE A 418 8.84 -36.74 -8.04
CA ILE A 418 10.00 -35.90 -8.30
C ILE A 418 10.43 -35.92 -9.77
N ARG A 419 10.33 -37.07 -10.47
CA ARG A 419 10.68 -37.15 -11.90
C ARG A 419 9.77 -36.25 -12.72
N ARG A 420 8.46 -36.35 -12.49
CA ARG A 420 7.46 -35.56 -13.24
C ARG A 420 7.62 -34.07 -12.96
N VAL A 421 7.92 -33.70 -11.72
CA VAL A 421 8.19 -32.31 -11.35
C VAL A 421 9.45 -31.80 -12.07
N VAL A 422 10.54 -32.56 -12.11
CA VAL A 422 11.76 -32.15 -12.82
C VAL A 422 11.53 -32.04 -14.32
N ILE A 423 10.77 -32.97 -14.93
CA ILE A 423 10.36 -32.86 -16.33
C ILE A 423 9.57 -31.57 -16.57
N ASP A 424 8.64 -31.20 -15.68
CA ASP A 424 7.85 -29.97 -15.79
C ASP A 424 8.73 -28.71 -15.71
N VAL A 425 9.70 -28.68 -14.78
CA VAL A 425 10.66 -27.56 -14.66
C VAL A 425 11.44 -27.36 -15.95
N ILE A 426 11.98 -28.43 -16.53
CA ILE A 426 12.77 -28.37 -17.77
C ILE A 426 11.87 -28.03 -18.97
N ALA A 427 10.68 -28.64 -19.07
CA ALA A 427 9.73 -28.39 -20.15
C ALA A 427 9.21 -26.95 -20.18
N ASN A 428 9.14 -26.28 -19.03
CA ASN A 428 8.77 -24.86 -18.99
C ASN A 428 9.80 -23.94 -19.68
N MET A 429 11.02 -24.40 -19.98
CA MET A 429 11.98 -23.59 -20.76
C MET A 429 11.47 -23.28 -22.18
N HIS A 430 10.52 -24.08 -22.70
CA HIS A 430 9.78 -23.73 -23.91
C HIS A 430 8.86 -22.51 -23.71
N LYS A 431 8.19 -22.39 -22.55
CA LYS A 431 7.35 -21.23 -22.23
C LYS A 431 8.19 -19.99 -21.92
N GLU A 432 9.32 -20.17 -21.25
CA GLU A 432 10.26 -19.08 -20.91
C GLU A 432 11.17 -18.69 -22.09
N GLN A 433 10.98 -19.23 -23.30
CA GLN A 433 11.81 -18.94 -24.48
C GLN A 433 13.33 -19.21 -24.29
N CYS A 434 13.69 -20.13 -23.40
CA CYS A 434 15.06 -20.55 -23.09
C CYS A 434 15.37 -21.97 -23.60
N VAL A 435 14.85 -22.33 -24.79
CA VAL A 435 14.95 -23.69 -25.38
C VAL A 435 16.39 -24.19 -25.50
N GLY A 436 17.36 -23.28 -25.68
CA GLY A 436 18.78 -23.61 -25.77
C GLY A 436 19.37 -24.23 -24.49
N LEU A 437 18.75 -24.02 -23.33
CA LEU A 437 19.22 -24.58 -22.06
C LEU A 437 18.72 -26.00 -21.79
N ILE A 438 17.72 -26.49 -22.53
CA ILE A 438 17.02 -27.75 -22.23
C ILE A 438 17.99 -28.94 -22.19
N ASP A 439 18.86 -29.08 -23.18
CA ASP A 439 19.74 -30.26 -23.27
C ASP A 439 20.72 -30.29 -22.09
N ARG A 440 21.25 -29.13 -21.69
CA ARG A 440 22.15 -28.98 -20.54
C ARG A 440 21.43 -29.15 -19.21
N PHE A 441 20.16 -28.77 -19.14
CA PHE A 441 19.31 -29.02 -17.98
C PHE A 441 19.00 -30.52 -17.82
N ILE A 442 18.79 -31.24 -18.92
CA ILE A 442 18.61 -32.70 -18.91
C ILE A 442 19.88 -33.38 -18.39
N GLU A 443 21.04 -33.01 -18.92
CA GLU A 443 22.35 -33.52 -18.44
C GLU A 443 22.51 -33.26 -16.94
N THR A 444 22.32 -32.00 -16.52
CA THR A 444 22.44 -31.58 -15.11
C THR A 444 21.49 -32.36 -14.18
N ALA A 445 20.24 -32.57 -14.60
CA ALA A 445 19.25 -33.30 -13.81
C ALA A 445 19.59 -34.80 -13.70
N ASN A 446 20.02 -35.41 -14.80
CA ASN A 446 20.43 -36.83 -14.80
C ASN A 446 21.66 -37.05 -13.92
N ASP A 447 22.68 -36.19 -14.04
CA ASP A 447 23.87 -36.24 -13.19
C ASP A 447 23.52 -36.04 -11.71
N PHE A 448 22.56 -35.16 -11.43
CA PHE A 448 22.06 -34.94 -10.07
C PHE A 448 21.42 -36.20 -9.50
N PHE A 449 20.55 -36.88 -10.24
CA PHE A 449 19.90 -38.13 -9.77
C PHE A 449 20.91 -39.25 -9.51
N VAL A 450 21.91 -39.41 -10.38
CA VAL A 450 23.00 -40.37 -10.19
C VAL A 450 23.79 -40.04 -8.92
N THR A 451 24.19 -38.78 -8.77
CA THR A 451 25.01 -38.34 -7.62
C THR A 451 24.27 -38.45 -6.30
N THR A 452 22.94 -38.27 -6.32
CA THR A 452 22.10 -38.30 -5.11
C THR A 452 21.55 -39.68 -4.78
N GLY A 453 21.77 -40.67 -5.65
CA GLY A 453 21.32 -42.05 -5.47
C GLY A 453 19.81 -42.24 -5.65
N ILE A 454 19.13 -41.31 -6.32
CA ILE A 454 17.69 -41.43 -6.62
C ILE A 454 17.54 -42.37 -7.81
N ASP A 455 17.02 -43.58 -7.57
CA ASP A 455 16.86 -44.61 -8.60
C ASP A 455 15.77 -44.23 -9.61
N MET A 456 16.19 -43.65 -10.73
CA MET A 456 15.33 -43.20 -11.80
C MET A 456 15.98 -43.43 -13.16
N LYS A 457 15.13 -43.72 -14.15
CA LYS A 457 15.58 -43.75 -15.56
C LYS A 457 16.09 -42.36 -15.96
N PRO A 458 17.08 -42.24 -16.86
CA PRO A 458 17.46 -40.93 -17.38
C PRO A 458 16.28 -40.20 -18.02
N ILE A 459 16.16 -38.90 -17.78
CA ILE A 459 15.25 -38.00 -18.51
C ILE A 459 15.80 -37.82 -19.92
N THR A 460 14.90 -37.84 -20.90
CA THR A 460 15.25 -37.68 -22.32
C THR A 460 14.60 -36.45 -22.93
N ARG A 461 15.19 -35.94 -24.01
CA ARG A 461 14.63 -34.79 -24.76
C ARG A 461 13.21 -35.05 -25.25
N GLY A 462 12.94 -36.26 -25.72
CA GLY A 462 11.61 -36.67 -26.18
C GLY A 462 10.54 -36.60 -25.09
N GLU A 463 10.89 -36.93 -23.84
CA GLU A 463 9.96 -36.77 -22.70
C GLU A 463 9.67 -35.30 -22.42
N ILE A 464 10.67 -34.42 -22.46
CA ILE A 464 10.49 -32.97 -22.24
C ILE A 464 9.58 -32.37 -23.31
N ASP A 465 9.87 -32.62 -24.59
CA ASP A 465 9.10 -32.05 -25.70
C ASP A 465 7.69 -32.66 -25.78
N GLY A 466 7.56 -33.96 -25.51
CA GLY A 466 6.28 -34.66 -25.43
C GLY A 466 5.39 -34.11 -24.30
N TYR A 467 5.99 -33.86 -23.13
CA TYR A 467 5.30 -33.25 -22.00
C TYR A 467 4.83 -31.83 -22.34
N TYR A 468 5.73 -30.97 -22.86
CA TYR A 468 5.39 -29.60 -23.23
C TYR A 468 4.26 -29.54 -24.27
N SER A 469 4.33 -30.37 -25.32
CA SER A 469 3.30 -30.40 -26.37
C SER A 469 1.91 -30.76 -25.80
N SER A 470 1.86 -31.70 -24.86
CA SER A 470 0.64 -32.12 -24.17
C SER A 470 0.10 -30.99 -23.30
N ASP A 471 0.94 -30.40 -22.44
CA ASP A 471 0.57 -29.28 -21.56
C ASP A 471 0.08 -28.06 -22.36
N ALA A 472 0.80 -27.70 -23.43
CA ALA A 472 0.45 -26.59 -24.31
C ALA A 472 -0.90 -26.78 -25.02
N PHE A 473 -1.25 -28.02 -25.37
CA PHE A 473 -2.55 -28.39 -25.94
C PHE A 473 -3.67 -28.27 -24.91
N ILE A 474 -3.46 -28.79 -23.71
CA ILE A 474 -4.41 -28.74 -22.59
C ILE A 474 -4.78 -27.29 -22.28
N TRP A 475 -3.78 -26.43 -22.13
CA TRP A 475 -4.00 -25.01 -21.83
C TRP A 475 -4.70 -24.26 -22.96
N LYS A 476 -4.40 -24.57 -24.23
CA LYS A 476 -5.13 -24.02 -25.39
C LYS A 476 -6.62 -24.40 -25.34
N PHE A 477 -6.89 -25.67 -25.08
CA PHE A 477 -8.26 -26.18 -24.96
C PHE A 477 -9.00 -25.51 -23.80
N TYR A 478 -8.38 -25.46 -22.62
CA TYR A 478 -8.95 -24.87 -21.43
C TYR A 478 -9.24 -23.36 -21.60
N GLN A 479 -8.32 -22.59 -22.17
CA GLN A 479 -8.51 -21.16 -22.44
C GLN A 479 -9.64 -20.93 -23.44
N SER A 480 -9.69 -21.70 -24.53
CA SER A 480 -10.76 -21.63 -25.54
C SER A 480 -12.13 -21.88 -24.92
N ALA A 481 -12.22 -22.88 -24.05
CA ALA A 481 -13.46 -23.23 -23.39
C ALA A 481 -13.92 -22.18 -22.36
N ARG A 482 -12.99 -21.50 -21.68
CA ARG A 482 -13.31 -20.34 -20.82
C ARG A 482 -13.84 -19.14 -21.61
N ILE A 483 -13.34 -18.91 -22.82
CA ILE A 483 -13.85 -17.85 -23.71
C ILE A 483 -15.30 -18.16 -24.12
N ILE A 484 -15.59 -19.41 -24.49
CA ILE A 484 -16.94 -19.88 -24.83
C ILE A 484 -17.88 -19.75 -23.63
N ASP A 485 -17.44 -20.17 -22.44
CA ASP A 485 -18.21 -20.07 -21.20
C ASP A 485 -18.57 -18.62 -20.82
N ARG A 486 -17.62 -17.68 -20.98
CA ARG A 486 -17.90 -16.25 -20.83
C ARG A 486 -18.96 -15.78 -21.81
N PHE A 487 -18.85 -16.16 -23.09
CA PHE A 487 -19.83 -15.79 -24.10
C PHE A 487 -21.23 -16.33 -23.74
N ILE A 488 -21.33 -17.60 -23.36
CA ILE A 488 -22.60 -18.20 -22.94
C ILE A 488 -23.15 -17.48 -21.71
N THR A 489 -22.33 -17.24 -20.68
CA THR A 489 -22.77 -16.63 -19.42
C THR A 489 -23.22 -15.18 -19.61
N GLU A 490 -22.45 -14.37 -20.34
CA GLU A 490 -22.73 -12.93 -20.49
C GLU A 490 -23.73 -12.63 -21.60
N LYS A 491 -23.65 -13.32 -22.74
CA LYS A 491 -24.49 -13.02 -23.92
C LYS A 491 -25.77 -13.83 -23.96
N LEU A 492 -25.70 -15.10 -23.56
CA LEU A 492 -26.83 -16.03 -23.64
C LEU A 492 -27.65 -16.01 -22.34
N LEU A 493 -26.98 -16.13 -21.18
CA LEU A 493 -27.63 -16.16 -19.87
C LEU A 493 -27.78 -14.78 -19.22
N ARG A 494 -27.16 -13.73 -19.79
CA ARG A 494 -27.15 -12.35 -19.26
C ARG A 494 -26.74 -12.23 -17.80
N LYS A 495 -25.88 -13.13 -17.34
CA LYS A 495 -25.30 -13.12 -15.99
C LYS A 495 -23.89 -12.51 -16.03
N LYS A 496 -23.44 -11.96 -14.91
CA LYS A 496 -22.08 -11.42 -14.80
C LYS A 496 -21.09 -12.58 -14.70
N TYR A 497 -20.09 -12.60 -15.58
CA TYR A 497 -19.01 -13.59 -15.50
C TYR A 497 -18.07 -13.28 -14.33
N ILE A 498 -17.77 -14.29 -13.52
CA ILE A 498 -17.10 -14.12 -12.21
C ILE A 498 -15.57 -14.25 -12.33
N PHE A 499 -15.09 -14.87 -13.42
CA PHE A 499 -13.68 -15.16 -13.66
C PHE A 499 -13.06 -14.17 -14.65
N ARG A 500 -11.81 -13.75 -14.41
CA ARG A 500 -11.03 -12.96 -15.37
C ARG A 500 -10.26 -13.89 -16.29
N ILE A 501 -10.35 -13.67 -17.61
CA ILE A 501 -9.64 -14.47 -18.62
C ILE A 501 -8.33 -13.75 -18.96
N PRO A 502 -7.16 -14.41 -18.88
CA PRO A 502 -5.89 -13.81 -19.30
C PRO A 502 -5.89 -13.48 -20.80
N GLY A 503 -5.09 -12.48 -21.18
CA GLY A 503 -4.84 -12.13 -22.59
C GLY A 503 -4.06 -13.23 -23.34
N PRO A 504 -3.78 -13.03 -24.64
CA PRO A 504 -2.94 -13.95 -25.39
C PRO A 504 -1.54 -14.03 -24.76
N ILE A 505 -1.05 -15.25 -24.54
CA ILE A 505 0.30 -15.53 -24.04
C ILE A 505 1.22 -15.57 -25.26
N ALA A 506 2.30 -14.77 -25.26
CA ALA A 506 3.37 -14.91 -26.25
C ALA A 506 4.01 -16.29 -26.05
N ARG A 507 3.95 -17.14 -27.08
CA ARG A 507 4.54 -18.47 -27.08
C ARG A 507 5.72 -18.48 -28.04
#